data_AF-A0A526YMA4-F1
#
_entry.id   AF-A0A526YMA4-F1
#
_cell.length_a   1.000
_cell.length_b   1.000
_cell.length_c   1.000
_cell.angle_alpha   90.00
_cell.angle_beta   90.00
_cell.angle_gamma   90.00
#
_symmetry.space_group_name_H-M   'P 1'
#
loop_
_entity.id
_entity.type
_entity.pdbx_description
1 polymer ?
#
loop_
_entity_poly.entity_id
_entity_poly.type
_entity_poly.pdbx_seq_one_letter_code
_entity_poly.pdbx_strand_id
1 'polypeptide(L)'
;GAHRRSAILSALRRGTVPHEGLGAFAVGMERFDEAFTADLAAVASGRGAFKAVRGEYGSGKTFMARWLQERARSEGFATSEVQINETETPLHRWETVYRRLVERLATADTPEGALRPTVDAWFYTLEEDVLAEGRVDANNADALAAA
;
A
#
# COMPACT_ATOMS: atom_id res chain seq x y z
N GLY A 1 -15.74 -7.70 -10.78
CA GLY A 1 -16.36 -7.61 -12.12
C GLY A 1 -15.67 -8.53 -13.12
N ALA A 2 -16.19 -8.64 -14.35
CA ALA A 2 -15.64 -9.51 -15.41
C ALA A 2 -14.16 -9.23 -15.74
N HIS A 3 -13.74 -7.96 -15.63
CA HIS A 3 -12.35 -7.55 -15.83
C HIS A 3 -11.38 -8.16 -14.79
N ARG A 4 -11.75 -8.11 -13.50
CA ARG A 4 -10.98 -8.72 -12.40
C ARG A 4 -10.78 -10.22 -12.60
N ARG A 5 -11.80 -10.94 -13.07
CA ARG A 5 -11.70 -12.39 -13.36
C ARG A 5 -10.73 -12.69 -14.51
N SER A 6 -10.76 -11.88 -15.58
CA SER A 6 -9.86 -12.06 -16.73
C SER A 6 -8.39 -11.81 -16.38
N ALA A 7 -8.12 -10.78 -15.58
CA ALA A 7 -6.77 -10.45 -15.10
C ALA A 7 -6.19 -11.59 -14.23
N ILE A 8 -7.00 -12.12 -13.32
CA ILE A 8 -6.67 -13.28 -12.48
C ILE A 8 -6.31 -14.50 -13.33
N LEU A 9 -7.18 -14.89 -14.27
CA LEU A 9 -6.97 -16.07 -15.12
C LEU A 9 -5.71 -15.93 -15.99
N SER A 10 -5.46 -14.73 -16.50
CA SER A 10 -4.27 -14.43 -17.30
C SER A 10 -2.98 -14.54 -16.50
N ALA A 11 -2.97 -14.11 -15.23
CA ALA A 11 -1.82 -14.20 -14.35
C ALA A 11 -1.51 -15.67 -13.99
N LEU A 12 -2.53 -16.45 -13.64
CA LEU A 12 -2.39 -17.88 -13.34
C LEU A 12 -1.88 -18.68 -14.55
N ARG A 13 -2.35 -18.37 -15.76
CA ARG A 13 -1.89 -19.01 -17.00
C ARG A 13 -0.42 -18.75 -17.31
N ARG A 14 0.15 -17.66 -16.79
CA ARG A 14 1.58 -17.30 -16.90
C ARG A 14 2.41 -17.74 -15.69
N GLY A 15 1.80 -18.43 -14.71
CA GLY A 15 2.47 -18.80 -13.45
C GLY A 15 2.80 -17.60 -12.55
N THR A 16 2.12 -16.46 -12.72
CA THR A 16 2.35 -15.24 -11.95
C THR A 16 1.19 -14.97 -11.00
N VAL A 17 1.48 -14.40 -9.83
CA VAL A 17 0.47 -14.03 -8.84
C VAL A 17 -0.31 -12.78 -9.31
N PRO A 18 -1.66 -12.79 -9.31
CA PRO A 18 -2.47 -11.63 -9.66
C PRO A 18 -2.19 -10.41 -8.76
N HIS A 19 -2.42 -9.20 -9.26
CA HIS A 19 -2.29 -7.96 -8.46
C HIS A 19 -3.53 -7.63 -7.61
N GLU A 20 -4.69 -8.23 -7.93
CA GLU A 20 -5.96 -8.05 -7.22
C GLU A 20 -6.68 -9.40 -7.06
N GLY A 21 -7.53 -9.51 -6.04
CA GLY A 21 -8.39 -10.67 -5.83
C GLY A 21 -7.64 -11.88 -5.29
N LEU A 22 -6.56 -11.66 -4.53
CA LEU A 22 -5.76 -12.73 -3.94
C LEU A 22 -6.58 -13.55 -2.94
N GLY A 23 -7.58 -12.93 -2.28
CA GLY A 23 -8.48 -13.63 -1.37
C GLY A 23 -9.20 -14.84 -1.98
N ALA A 24 -9.43 -14.86 -3.30
CA ALA A 24 -10.03 -16.02 -3.98
C ALA A 24 -9.06 -17.22 -4.15
N PHE A 25 -7.76 -17.00 -3.94
CA PHE A 25 -6.68 -17.99 -4.09
C PHE A 25 -5.81 -18.12 -2.85
N ALA A 26 -6.18 -17.45 -1.75
CA ALA A 26 -5.42 -17.39 -0.51
C ALA A 26 -5.54 -18.67 0.34
N VAL A 27 -5.66 -19.83 -0.30
CA VAL A 27 -5.83 -21.12 0.37
C VAL A 27 -4.62 -21.38 1.27
N GLY A 28 -4.88 -21.54 2.57
CA GLY A 28 -3.87 -21.79 3.59
C GLY A 28 -3.17 -20.54 4.11
N MET A 29 -3.54 -19.33 3.66
CA MET A 29 -3.04 -18.08 4.23
C MET A 29 -3.80 -17.67 5.50
N GLU A 30 -4.99 -18.24 5.72
CA GLU A 30 -5.83 -17.98 6.89
C GLU A 30 -5.08 -18.29 8.20
N ARG A 31 -4.10 -19.20 8.17
CA ARG A 31 -3.22 -19.48 9.31
C ARG A 31 -2.39 -18.27 9.77
N PHE A 32 -2.25 -17.25 8.93
CA PHE A 32 -1.53 -16.02 9.24
C PHE A 32 -2.47 -14.86 9.61
N ASP A 33 -3.80 -15.03 9.51
CA ASP A 33 -4.77 -13.94 9.75
C ASP A 33 -4.62 -13.33 11.13
N GLU A 34 -4.50 -14.15 12.17
CA GLU A 34 -4.35 -13.65 13.55
C GLU A 34 -3.07 -12.81 13.70
N ALA A 35 -1.95 -13.29 13.15
CA ALA A 35 -0.67 -12.60 13.20
C ALA A 35 -0.69 -11.28 12.42
N PHE A 36 -1.30 -11.27 11.23
CA PHE A 36 -1.42 -10.06 10.41
C PHE A 36 -2.39 -9.05 11.00
N THR A 37 -3.51 -9.50 11.57
CA THR A 37 -4.45 -8.64 12.27
C THR A 37 -3.79 -7.96 13.46
N ALA A 38 -3.02 -8.70 14.26
CA ALA A 38 -2.27 -8.14 15.38
C ALA A 38 -1.22 -7.13 14.93
N ASP A 39 -0.51 -7.40 13.83
CA ASP A 39 0.47 -6.46 13.26
C ASP A 39 -0.19 -5.17 12.79
N LEU A 40 -1.26 -5.27 12.00
CA LEU A 40 -1.98 -4.09 11.49
C LEU A 40 -2.57 -3.26 12.62
N ALA A 41 -3.12 -3.89 13.66
CA ALA A 41 -3.58 -3.20 14.85
C ALA A 41 -2.43 -2.48 15.59
N ALA A 42 -1.25 -3.09 15.68
CA ALA A 42 -0.07 -2.43 16.24
C ALA A 42 0.35 -1.22 15.39
N VAL A 43 0.36 -1.34 14.06
CA VAL A 43 0.66 -0.23 13.14
C VAL A 43 -0.36 0.90 13.29
N ALA A 44 -1.66 0.60 13.36
CA ALA A 44 -2.71 1.59 13.60
C ALA A 44 -2.50 2.38 14.90
N SER A 45 -1.93 1.74 15.93
CA SER A 45 -1.58 2.38 17.20
C SER A 45 -0.24 3.12 17.21
N GLY A 46 0.41 3.28 16.06
CA GLY A 46 1.68 4.00 15.91
C GLY A 46 2.94 3.17 16.21
N ARG A 47 2.82 1.84 16.31
CA ARG A 47 3.97 0.95 16.53
C ARG A 47 4.50 0.38 15.22
N GLY A 48 5.81 0.17 15.12
CA GLY A 48 6.45 -0.49 13.98
C GLY A 48 7.01 -1.86 14.35
N ALA A 49 7.07 -2.77 13.37
CA ALA A 49 7.70 -4.08 13.53
C ALA A 49 8.47 -4.48 12.27
N PHE A 50 9.46 -5.37 12.44
CA PHE A 50 10.18 -5.99 11.33
C PHE A 50 9.96 -7.51 11.39
N LYS A 51 9.58 -8.10 10.24
CA LYS A 51 9.41 -9.55 10.11
C LYS A 51 10.19 -10.04 8.89
N ALA A 52 10.89 -11.15 9.08
CA ALA A 52 11.58 -11.87 8.02
C ALA A 52 10.90 -13.22 7.78
N VAL A 53 10.47 -13.47 6.54
CA VAL A 53 9.81 -14.72 6.17
C VAL A 53 10.76 -15.58 5.34
N ARG A 54 11.03 -16.79 5.82
CA ARG A 54 11.89 -17.78 5.17
C ARG A 54 11.07 -18.98 4.73
N GLY A 55 11.52 -19.62 3.66
CA GLY A 55 10.88 -20.81 3.09
C GLY A 55 11.50 -21.16 1.75
N GLU A 56 11.21 -22.34 1.25
CA GLU A 56 11.74 -22.86 0.00
C GLU A 56 11.29 -22.07 -1.24
N TYR A 57 11.98 -22.22 -2.36
CA TYR A 57 11.54 -21.63 -3.61
C TYR A 57 10.14 -22.16 -3.98
N GLY A 58 9.23 -21.27 -4.40
CA GLY A 58 7.84 -21.65 -4.68
C GLY A 58 6.94 -21.81 -3.46
N SER A 59 7.43 -21.63 -2.22
CA SER A 59 6.62 -21.78 -1.00
C SER A 59 5.56 -20.69 -0.75
N GLY A 60 5.32 -19.81 -1.73
CA GLY A 60 4.29 -18.76 -1.64
C GLY A 60 4.66 -17.49 -0.87
N LYS A 61 5.93 -17.22 -0.56
CA LYS A 61 6.35 -16.01 0.19
C LYS A 61 5.90 -14.69 -0.44
N THR A 62 6.11 -14.55 -1.76
CA THR A 62 5.68 -13.36 -2.50
C THR A 62 4.16 -13.22 -2.53
N PHE A 63 3.45 -14.35 -2.67
CA PHE A 63 1.99 -14.36 -2.59
C PHE A 63 1.51 -13.88 -1.22
N MET A 64 2.09 -14.43 -0.14
CA MET A 64 1.75 -14.06 1.23
C MET A 64 1.99 -12.57 1.49
N ALA A 65 3.11 -12.01 1.03
CA ALA A 65 3.41 -10.59 1.15
C ALA A 65 2.36 -9.72 0.43
N ARG A 66 2.01 -10.07 -0.82
CA ARG A 66 0.98 -9.36 -1.58
C ARG A 66 -0.42 -9.49 -0.99
N TRP A 67 -0.74 -10.65 -0.42
CA TRP A 67 -2.01 -10.86 0.26
C TRP A 67 -2.13 -10.00 1.52
N LEU A 68 -1.05 -9.89 2.31
CA LEU A 68 -0.98 -8.93 3.42
C LEU A 68 -1.17 -7.48 2.92
N GLN A 69 -0.56 -7.11 1.80
CA GLN A 69 -0.74 -5.76 1.24
C GLN A 69 -2.18 -5.49 0.80
N GLU A 70 -2.84 -6.44 0.13
CA GLU A 70 -4.24 -6.30 -0.27
C GLU A 70 -5.14 -6.15 0.95
N ARG A 71 -4.91 -6.96 1.99
CA ARG A 71 -5.62 -6.85 3.27
C ARG A 71 -5.38 -5.49 3.93
N ALA A 72 -4.13 -5.07 4.07
CA ALA A 72 -3.79 -3.78 4.67
C ALA A 72 -4.46 -2.61 3.92
N ARG A 73 -4.45 -2.61 2.58
CA ARG A 73 -5.14 -1.58 1.80
C ARG A 73 -6.65 -1.58 2.04
N SER A 74 -7.28 -2.76 2.19
CA SER A 74 -8.70 -2.85 2.52
C SER A 74 -9.06 -2.29 3.90
N GLU A 75 -8.07 -2.22 4.80
CA GLU A 75 -8.19 -1.60 6.13
C GLU A 75 -7.72 -0.12 6.14
N GLY A 76 -7.47 0.48 4.98
CA GLY A 76 -7.10 1.89 4.84
C GLY A 76 -5.60 2.19 4.94
N PHE A 77 -4.74 1.18 5.01
CA PHE A 77 -3.29 1.40 5.04
C PHE A 77 -2.70 1.68 3.65
N ALA A 78 -1.65 2.50 3.63
CA ALA A 78 -0.74 2.59 2.49
C ALA A 78 0.32 1.48 2.57
N THR A 79 0.73 0.95 1.43
CA THR A 79 1.73 -0.13 1.35
C THR A 79 2.71 0.12 0.21
N SER A 80 3.90 -0.48 0.27
CA SER A 80 4.88 -0.48 -0.82
C SER A 80 5.63 -1.82 -0.87
N GLU A 81 5.86 -2.34 -2.07
CA GLU A 81 6.65 -3.58 -2.31
C GLU A 81 7.85 -3.26 -3.20
N VAL A 82 9.05 -3.53 -2.71
CA VAL A 82 10.29 -3.34 -3.47
C VAL A 82 11.04 -4.66 -3.55
N GLN A 83 11.39 -5.06 -4.77
CA GLN A 83 12.23 -6.22 -5.00
C GLN A 83 13.69 -5.81 -4.95
N ILE A 84 14.42 -6.29 -3.95
CA ILE A 84 15.85 -6.06 -3.82
C ILE A 84 16.62 -6.91 -4.82
N ASN A 85 17.46 -6.29 -5.63
CA ASN A 85 18.35 -6.95 -6.57
C ASN A 85 19.56 -6.04 -6.90
N GLU A 86 20.70 -6.64 -7.25
CA GLU A 86 21.94 -5.90 -7.48
C GLU A 86 21.89 -4.90 -8.65
N THR A 87 21.07 -5.17 -9.66
CA THR A 87 21.06 -4.40 -10.91
C THR A 87 20.19 -3.15 -10.82
N GLU A 88 19.01 -3.25 -10.18
CA GLU A 88 17.99 -2.20 -10.20
C GLU A 88 17.71 -1.58 -8.84
N THR A 89 17.86 -2.33 -7.74
CA THR A 89 17.56 -1.84 -6.38
C THR A 89 18.50 -2.49 -5.37
N PRO A 90 19.81 -2.17 -5.44
CA PRO A 90 20.80 -2.75 -4.53
C PRO A 90 20.59 -2.23 -3.11
N LEU A 91 20.66 -3.11 -2.12
CA LEU A 91 20.33 -2.78 -0.72
C LEU A 91 21.30 -1.77 -0.11
N HIS A 92 22.53 -1.66 -0.63
CA HIS A 92 23.53 -0.70 -0.16
C HIS A 92 23.29 0.73 -0.68
N ARG A 93 22.40 0.93 -1.67
CA ARG A 93 22.06 2.27 -2.21
C ARG A 93 20.68 2.70 -1.74
N TRP A 94 20.65 3.23 -0.53
CA TRP A 94 19.42 3.65 0.15
C TRP A 94 18.59 4.64 -0.66
N GLU A 95 19.21 5.59 -1.35
CA GLU A 95 18.51 6.55 -2.24
C GLU A 95 17.66 5.85 -3.29
N THR A 96 18.16 4.74 -3.84
CA THR A 96 17.42 3.94 -4.83
C THR A 96 16.27 3.19 -4.17
N VAL A 97 16.50 2.61 -2.99
CA VAL A 97 15.46 1.90 -2.23
C VAL A 97 14.33 2.86 -1.84
N TYR A 98 14.64 4.02 -1.27
CA TYR A 98 13.66 5.03 -0.86
C TYR A 98 12.87 5.57 -2.05
N ARG A 99 13.55 5.88 -3.16
CA ARG A 99 12.87 6.31 -4.39
C ARG A 99 11.89 5.25 -4.88
N ARG A 100 12.28 3.98 -4.91
CA ARG A 100 11.39 2.87 -5.30
C ARG A 100 10.23 2.67 -4.34
N LEU A 101 10.46 2.83 -3.03
CA LEU A 101 9.40 2.74 -2.02
C LEU A 101 8.33 3.80 -2.27
N VAL A 102 8.74 5.04 -2.56
CA VAL A 102 7.83 6.15 -2.86
C VAL A 102 7.11 5.95 -4.19
N GLU A 103 7.84 5.60 -5.26
CA GLU A 103 7.25 5.33 -6.59
C GLU A 103 6.19 4.22 -6.53
N ARG A 104 6.40 3.20 -5.69
CA ARG A 104 5.50 2.06 -5.54
C ARG A 104 4.51 2.18 -4.37
N LEU A 105 4.45 3.34 -3.72
CA LEU A 105 3.47 3.55 -2.66
C LEU A 105 2.07 3.43 -3.24
N ALA A 106 1.21 2.69 -2.54
CA ALA A 106 -0.12 2.34 -3.02
C ALA A 106 -1.13 2.34 -1.88
N THR A 107 -2.35 2.77 -2.19
CA THR A 107 -3.54 2.77 -1.31
C THR A 107 -4.63 1.88 -1.93
N ALA A 108 -5.82 1.85 -1.32
CA ALA A 108 -6.97 1.14 -1.89
C ALA A 108 -7.38 1.73 -3.27
N ASP A 109 -7.33 3.05 -3.41
CA ASP A 109 -7.82 3.76 -4.60
C ASP A 109 -6.71 4.08 -5.61
N THR A 110 -5.44 4.09 -5.18
CA THR A 110 -4.30 4.41 -6.04
C THR A 110 -3.27 3.27 -6.02
N PRO A 111 -3.19 2.44 -7.08
CA PRO A 111 -2.41 1.21 -7.07
C PRO A 111 -0.88 1.41 -7.09
N GLU A 112 -0.38 2.56 -7.57
CA GLU A 112 1.03 2.96 -7.55
C GLU A 112 1.14 4.50 -7.53
N GLY A 113 2.25 5.06 -7.03
CA GLY A 113 2.48 6.50 -7.00
C GLY A 113 1.56 7.28 -6.05
N ALA A 114 1.02 6.63 -5.02
CA ALA A 114 -0.04 7.17 -4.18
C ALA A 114 0.38 8.35 -3.28
N LEU A 115 1.68 8.65 -3.16
CA LEU A 115 2.17 9.71 -2.26
C LEU A 115 1.54 11.07 -2.61
N ARG A 116 1.63 11.48 -3.88
CA ARG A 116 1.12 12.79 -4.29
C ARG A 116 -0.40 12.91 -4.14
N PRO A 117 -1.22 11.97 -4.67
CA PRO A 117 -2.67 12.00 -4.43
C PRO A 117 -3.05 12.01 -2.95
N THR A 118 -2.30 11.30 -2.10
CA THR A 118 -2.57 11.26 -0.65
C THR A 118 -2.32 12.63 -0.01
N VAL A 119 -1.21 13.28 -0.35
CA VAL A 119 -0.87 14.62 0.15
C VAL A 119 -1.86 15.66 -0.36
N ASP A 120 -2.20 15.61 -1.65
CA ASP A 120 -3.17 16.54 -2.25
C ASP A 120 -4.56 16.41 -1.60
N ALA A 121 -5.03 15.18 -1.34
CA ALA A 121 -6.30 14.93 -0.64
C ALA A 121 -6.27 15.41 0.82
N TRP A 122 -5.13 15.28 1.50
CA TRP A 122 -4.95 15.79 2.86
C TRP A 122 -4.99 17.32 2.90
N PHE A 123 -4.33 18.00 1.97
CA PHE A 123 -4.42 19.46 1.84
C PHE A 123 -5.85 19.92 1.59
N TYR A 124 -6.57 19.26 0.68
CA TYR A 124 -7.97 19.58 0.42
C TYR A 124 -8.85 19.45 1.68
N THR A 125 -8.64 18.39 2.47
CA THR A 125 -9.38 18.19 3.74
C THR A 125 -9.06 19.29 4.75
N LEU A 126 -7.79 19.69 4.87
CA LEU A 126 -7.39 20.79 5.74
C LEU A 126 -8.01 22.13 5.31
N GLU A 127 -8.04 22.40 4.01
CA GLU A 127 -8.68 23.60 3.47
C GLU A 127 -10.17 23.63 3.80
N GLU A 128 -10.88 22.51 3.62
CA GLU A 128 -12.30 22.39 4.00
C GLU A 128 -12.52 22.63 5.51
N ASP A 129 -11.65 22.08 6.37
CA ASP A 129 -11.72 22.29 7.82
C ASP A 129 -11.53 23.78 8.18
N VAL A 130 -10.52 24.45 7.62
CA VAL A 130 -10.27 25.89 7.85
C VAL A 130 -11.43 26.76 7.38
N LEU A 131 -12.01 26.45 6.22
CA LEU A 131 -13.18 27.17 5.70
C LEU A 131 -14.42 26.96 6.57
N ALA A 132 -14.60 25.75 7.12
CA ALA A 132 -15.72 25.44 8.01
C ALA A 132 -15.66 26.21 9.34
N GLU A 133 -14.48 26.64 9.80
CA GLU A 133 -14.35 27.52 10.96
C GLU A 133 -14.87 28.94 10.71
N GLY A 134 -15.07 29.33 9.44
CA GLY A 134 -15.63 30.63 9.05
C GLY A 134 -14.73 31.84 9.34
N ARG A 135 -13.44 31.60 9.67
CA ARG A 135 -12.45 32.65 9.99
C ARG A 135 -11.70 33.17 8.76
N VAL A 136 -11.74 32.43 7.65
CA VAL A 136 -11.02 32.72 6.40
C VAL A 136 -12.01 32.80 5.24
N ASP A 137 -11.85 33.81 4.37
CA ASP A 137 -12.63 33.93 3.14
C ASP A 137 -12.13 32.91 2.10
N ALA A 138 -13.05 32.11 1.55
CA ALA A 138 -12.77 31.11 0.52
C ALA A 138 -12.12 31.68 -0.76
N ASN A 139 -12.25 32.98 -1.01
CA ASN A 139 -11.64 33.63 -2.18
C ASN A 139 -10.23 34.18 -1.90
N ASN A 140 -9.71 34.05 -0.67
CA ASN A 140 -8.41 34.57 -0.27
C ASN A 140 -7.40 33.44 -0.06
N ALA A 141 -6.76 33.01 -1.15
CA ALA A 141 -5.79 31.92 -1.16
C ALA A 141 -4.58 32.16 -0.23
N ASP A 142 -4.11 33.41 -0.10
CA ASP A 142 -2.99 33.75 0.78
C ASP A 142 -3.35 33.62 2.26
N ALA A 143 -4.59 33.97 2.62
CA ALA A 143 -5.09 33.80 3.98
C ALA A 143 -5.35 32.32 4.32
N LEU A 144 -5.77 31.52 3.35
CA LEU A 144 -5.98 30.08 3.52
C LEU A 144 -4.64 29.33 3.71
N ALA A 145 -3.60 29.71 2.96
CA ALA A 145 -2.27 29.13 3.09
C ALA A 145 -1.54 29.52 4.39
N ALA A 146 -1.98 30.58 5.08
CA ALA A 146 -1.35 31.11 6.29
C ALA A 146 -2.05 30.70 7.60
N ALA A 147 -3.24 30.10 7.51
CA ALA A 147 -4.03 29.62 8.65
C ALA A 147 -3.53 28.25 9.17
#